data_AF-A0A353Q8B3-F1
#
_entry.id   AF-A0A353Q8B3-F1
#
_cell.length_a   1.000
_cell.length_b   1.000
_cell.length_c   1.000
_cell.angle_alpha   90.00
_cell.angle_beta   90.00
_cell.angle_gamma   90.00
#
_symmetry.space_group_name_H-M   'P 1'
#
loop_
_entity.id
_entity.type
_entity.pdbx_description
1 polymer ?
#
loop_
_entity_poly.entity_id
_entity_poly.type
_entity_poly.pdbx_seq_one_letter_code
_entity_poly.pdbx_strand_id
1 'polypeptide(L)'
;METETHTHMNASSIGRKIERIRRLKGMTQTELANMLGVTRQAISKMEQTEKLNDERLKEIASALGVTVEGLKKYNDETVLYNTNNFYENCGVGTSAVGNTQTINNNPLEKIVEFYEKQLEKEKEKFESLKKEKE
;
A
#
# COMPACT_ATOMS: atom_id res chain seq x y z
N MET A 1 -36.08 17.22 19.80
CA MET A 1 -35.24 18.05 18.92
C MET A 1 -33.83 17.91 19.47
N GLU A 2 -33.13 16.85 19.08
CA GLU A 2 -31.76 16.59 19.51
C GLU A 2 -30.92 16.57 18.25
N THR A 3 -30.06 17.56 18.14
CA THR A 3 -29.31 17.90 16.93
C THR A 3 -28.25 16.84 16.68
N GLU A 4 -28.47 15.99 15.68
CA GLU A 4 -27.45 15.13 15.08
C GLU A 4 -26.36 16.04 14.52
N THR A 5 -25.26 16.19 15.25
CA THR A 5 -24.07 16.86 14.76
C THR A 5 -23.37 15.95 13.76
N HIS A 6 -23.84 15.95 12.52
CA HIS A 6 -23.09 15.46 11.38
C HIS A 6 -21.90 16.39 11.15
N THR A 7 -20.83 16.18 11.92
CA THR A 7 -19.57 16.88 11.72
C THR A 7 -18.99 16.41 10.39
N HIS A 8 -19.13 17.23 9.35
CA HIS A 8 -18.36 17.16 8.12
C HIS A 8 -16.86 17.28 8.47
N MET A 9 -16.20 16.15 8.74
CA MET A 9 -14.79 16.13 9.09
C MET A 9 -13.95 15.73 7.88
N ASN A 10 -13.08 16.65 7.47
CA ASN A 10 -12.06 16.45 6.46
C ASN A 10 -11.35 15.09 6.64
N ALA A 11 -11.35 14.26 5.59
CA ALA A 11 -10.74 12.92 5.58
C ALA A 11 -9.21 12.90 5.84
N SER A 12 -8.58 14.08 5.96
CA SER A 12 -7.12 14.24 6.06
C SER A 12 -6.59 14.43 7.50
N SER A 13 -7.47 14.55 8.51
CA SER A 13 -7.03 14.77 9.89
C SER A 13 -6.21 13.61 10.46
N ILE A 14 -5.26 13.93 11.35
CA ILE A 14 -4.40 12.91 11.95
C ILE A 14 -5.20 11.88 12.78
N GLY A 15 -6.23 12.33 13.48
CA GLY A 15 -7.12 11.46 14.25
C GLY A 15 -7.83 10.43 13.37
N ARG A 16 -8.29 10.82 12.18
CA ARG A 16 -8.92 9.90 11.23
C ARG A 16 -7.94 8.88 10.67
N LYS A 17 -6.69 9.29 10.40
CA LYS A 17 -5.62 8.37 9.99
C LYS A 17 -5.32 7.32 11.08
N ILE A 18 -5.27 7.75 12.35
CA ILE A 18 -5.13 6.86 13.52
C ILE A 18 -6.29 5.86 13.58
N GLU A 19 -7.54 6.34 13.46
CA GLU A 19 -8.74 5.48 13.47
C GLU A 19 -8.68 4.43 12.36
N ARG A 20 -8.34 4.83 11.13
CA ARG A 20 -8.26 3.95 9.97
C ARG A 20 -7.21 2.86 10.15
N ILE A 21 -5.99 3.23 10.53
CA ILE A 21 -4.91 2.27 10.77
C ILE A 21 -5.26 1.33 11.92
N ARG A 22 -5.84 1.83 13.02
CA ARG A 22 -6.30 0.98 14.12
C ARG A 22 -7.30 -0.07 13.65
N ARG A 23 -8.30 0.33 12.86
CA ARG A 23 -9.31 -0.58 12.31
C ARG A 23 -8.71 -1.58 11.33
N LEU A 24 -7.78 -1.16 10.47
CA LEU A 24 -7.05 -2.07 9.58
C LEU A 24 -6.27 -3.15 10.34
N LYS A 25 -5.78 -2.82 11.55
CA LYS A 25 -5.13 -3.78 12.45
C LYS A 25 -6.10 -4.65 13.24
N GLY A 26 -7.42 -4.52 13.03
CA GLY A 26 -8.43 -5.27 13.79
C GLY A 26 -8.50 -4.89 15.27
N MET A 27 -7.95 -3.74 15.65
CA MET A 27 -7.82 -3.32 17.04
C MET A 27 -9.02 -2.45 17.49
N THR A 28 -9.55 -2.71 18.66
CA THR A 28 -10.58 -1.91 19.31
C THR A 28 -9.99 -0.65 19.96
N GLN A 29 -10.80 0.38 20.20
CA GLN A 29 -10.33 1.57 20.93
C GLN A 29 -9.85 1.23 22.35
N THR A 30 -10.46 0.23 22.99
CA THR A 30 -10.08 -0.23 24.33
C THR A 30 -8.70 -0.89 24.33
N GLU A 31 -8.41 -1.73 23.34
CA GLU A 31 -7.08 -2.35 23.22
C GLU A 31 -5.98 -1.31 22.99
N LEU A 32 -6.20 -0.35 22.09
CA LEU A 32 -5.24 0.75 21.88
C LEU A 32 -5.06 1.58 23.15
N ALA A 33 -6.16 1.83 23.88
CA ALA A 33 -6.12 2.55 25.15
C ALA A 33 -5.26 1.81 26.20
N ASN A 34 -5.43 0.49 26.31
CA ASN A 34 -4.65 -0.35 27.22
C ASN A 34 -3.16 -0.32 26.88
N MET A 35 -2.80 -0.36 25.58
CA MET A 35 -1.40 -0.27 25.14
C MET A 35 -0.76 1.08 25.48
N LEU A 36 -1.54 2.17 25.44
CA LEU A 36 -1.07 3.52 25.72
C LEU A 36 -1.24 3.94 27.19
N GLY A 37 -1.81 3.08 28.03
CA GLY A 37 -2.08 3.41 29.44
C GLY A 37 -3.10 4.55 29.62
N VAL A 38 -4.05 4.69 28.70
CA VAL A 38 -5.09 5.74 28.72
C VAL A 38 -6.49 5.13 28.73
N THR A 39 -7.53 5.96 28.78
CA THR A 39 -8.92 5.50 28.70
C THR A 39 -9.39 5.37 27.26
N ARG A 40 -10.36 4.48 27.01
CA ARG A 40 -11.02 4.36 25.69
C ARG A 40 -11.59 5.70 25.20
N GLN A 41 -12.15 6.50 26.11
CA GLN A 41 -12.69 7.83 25.83
C GLN A 41 -11.59 8.79 25.36
N ALA A 42 -10.38 8.68 25.92
CA ALA A 42 -9.23 9.47 25.46
C ALA A 42 -8.88 9.10 24.01
N ILE A 43 -8.85 7.82 23.65
CA ILE A 43 -8.63 7.36 22.26
C ILE A 43 -9.72 7.90 21.34
N SER A 44 -10.99 7.80 21.73
CA SER A 44 -12.09 8.33 20.91
C SER A 44 -11.96 9.83 20.65
N LYS A 45 -11.51 10.61 21.64
CA LYS A 45 -11.25 12.05 21.47
C LYS A 45 -10.04 12.30 20.56
N MET A 46 -8.95 11.54 20.73
CA MET A 46 -7.77 11.64 19.87
C MET A 46 -8.10 11.36 18.40
N GLU A 47 -8.92 10.34 18.12
CA GLU A 47 -9.37 10.00 16.76
C GLU A 47 -10.24 11.07 16.10
N GLN A 48 -10.86 11.94 16.91
CA GLN A 48 -11.66 13.07 16.43
C GLN A 48 -10.85 14.36 16.28
N THR A 49 -9.56 14.36 16.68
CA THR A 49 -8.75 15.58 16.68
C THR A 49 -8.08 15.81 15.32
N GLU A 50 -7.99 17.07 14.89
CA GLU A 50 -7.33 17.44 13.62
C GLU A 50 -5.81 17.30 13.67
N LYS A 51 -5.20 17.67 14.81
CA LYS A 51 -3.76 17.69 15.04
C LYS A 51 -3.43 17.05 16.39
N LEU A 52 -2.25 16.45 16.49
CA LEU A 52 -1.73 15.85 17.71
C LEU A 52 -0.29 16.32 17.87
N ASN A 53 0.19 16.43 19.11
CA ASN A 53 1.60 16.71 19.36
C ASN A 53 2.47 15.53 18.90
N ASP A 54 3.69 15.82 18.46
CA ASP A 54 4.59 14.83 17.87
C ASP A 54 4.97 13.71 18.86
N GLU A 55 5.09 14.02 20.16
CA GLU A 55 5.38 13.03 21.21
C GLU A 55 4.27 11.97 21.31
N ARG A 56 3.00 12.38 21.45
CA ARG A 56 1.89 11.42 21.48
C ARG A 56 1.72 10.72 20.15
N LEU A 57 1.99 11.39 19.05
CA LEU A 57 1.91 10.76 17.74
C LEU A 57 2.93 9.64 17.61
N LYS A 58 4.13 9.81 18.18
CA LYS A 58 5.17 8.78 18.25
C LYS A 58 4.75 7.60 19.12
N GLU A 59 4.16 7.86 20.29
CA GLU A 59 3.60 6.81 21.16
C GLU A 59 2.52 5.99 20.43
N ILE A 60 1.57 6.68 19.78
CA ILE A 60 0.49 6.03 19.04
C ILE A 60 1.04 5.25 17.85
N ALA A 61 1.97 5.81 17.08
CA ALA A 61 2.60 5.11 15.96
C ALA A 61 3.31 3.83 16.43
N SER A 62 4.01 3.91 17.57
CA SER A 62 4.67 2.75 18.18
C SER A 62 3.65 1.69 18.63
N ALA A 63 2.56 2.08 19.31
CA ALA A 63 1.50 1.15 19.73
C ALA A 63 0.79 0.51 18.53
N LEU A 64 0.59 1.28 17.45
CA LEU A 64 0.06 0.79 16.18
C LEU A 64 1.10 0.03 15.35
N GLY A 65 2.37 -0.05 15.75
CA GLY A 65 3.44 -0.74 15.02
C GLY A 65 3.67 -0.19 13.61
N VAL A 66 3.58 1.14 13.45
CA VAL A 66 3.84 1.87 12.20
C VAL A 66 4.87 2.96 12.43
N THR A 67 5.48 3.50 11.37
CA THR A 67 6.34 4.68 11.49
C THR A 67 5.48 5.95 11.62
N VAL A 68 6.04 6.99 12.24
CA VAL A 68 5.36 8.30 12.38
C VAL A 68 5.12 8.91 11.00
N GLU A 69 6.09 8.78 10.09
CA GLU A 69 5.97 9.24 8.70
C GLU A 69 4.89 8.47 7.96
N GLY A 70 4.80 7.15 8.15
CA GLY A 70 3.77 6.30 7.57
C GLY A 70 2.38 6.70 8.04
N LEU A 71 2.22 6.95 9.34
CA LEU A 71 0.97 7.44 9.93
C LEU A 71 0.58 8.82 9.39
N LYS A 72 1.53 9.76 9.24
CA LYS A 72 1.29 11.10 8.68
C LYS A 72 0.90 11.04 7.19
N LYS A 73 1.57 10.18 6.41
CA LYS A 73 1.36 10.02 4.95
C LYS A 73 0.23 9.05 4.59
N TYR A 74 -0.40 8.42 5.58
CA TYR A 74 -1.49 7.48 5.34
C TYR A 74 -2.61 8.09 4.48
N ASN A 75 -3.00 7.36 3.45
CA ASN A 75 -4.12 7.64 2.56
C ASN A 75 -4.80 6.32 2.19
N ASP A 76 -6.11 6.24 2.37
CA ASP A 76 -6.93 5.05 2.07
C ASP A 76 -6.75 4.60 0.60
N GLU A 77 -6.67 5.55 -0.34
CA GLU A 77 -6.48 5.27 -1.78
C GLU A 77 -5.13 4.60 -2.07
N THR A 78 -4.06 5.07 -1.42
CA THR A 78 -2.71 4.51 -1.59
C THR A 78 -2.63 3.09 -1.05
N VAL A 79 -3.32 2.81 0.07
CA VAL A 79 -3.37 1.46 0.64
C VAL A 79 -4.13 0.50 -0.29
N LEU A 80 -5.27 0.92 -0.84
CA LEU A 80 -6.05 0.10 -1.78
C LEU A 80 -5.25 -0.18 -3.07
N TYR A 81 -4.61 0.85 -3.64
CA TYR A 81 -3.76 0.69 -4.82
C TYR A 81 -2.62 -0.31 -4.58
N ASN A 82 -1.89 -0.18 -3.47
CA ASN A 82 -0.79 -1.10 -3.15
C ASN A 82 -1.30 -2.53 -2.91
N THR A 83 -2.46 -2.70 -2.29
CA THR A 83 -3.06 -4.02 -2.04
C THR A 83 -3.47 -4.70 -3.35
N ASN A 84 -4.10 -3.98 -4.27
CA ASN A 84 -4.49 -4.52 -5.57
C ASN A 84 -3.28 -4.91 -6.42
N ASN A 85 -2.25 -4.06 -6.46
CA ASN A 85 -1.01 -4.36 -7.18
C ASN A 85 -0.21 -5.50 -6.55
N PHE A 86 -0.30 -5.69 -5.22
CA PHE A 86 0.33 -6.83 -4.57
C PHE A 86 -0.32 -8.16 -5.01
N TYR A 87 -1.64 -8.19 -5.16
CA TYR A 87 -2.36 -9.41 -5.56
C TYR A 87 -2.22 -9.74 -7.05
N GLU A 88 -2.25 -8.75 -7.94
CA GLU A 88 -2.00 -9.00 -9.38
C GLU A 88 -0.54 -9.38 -9.66
N ASN A 89 0.39 -8.97 -8.79
CA ASN A 89 1.82 -9.21 -8.94
C ASN A 89 2.39 -10.22 -7.92
N CYS A 90 1.56 -11.15 -7.44
CA CYS A 90 1.92 -12.25 -6.53
C CYS A 90 2.87 -13.30 -7.16
N GLY A 91 3.85 -12.87 -7.95
CA GLY A 91 5.17 -13.49 -8.00
C GLY A 91 6.00 -12.91 -6.86
N VAL A 92 6.13 -13.66 -5.78
CA VAL A 92 6.93 -13.30 -4.59
C VAL A 92 8.29 -12.71 -4.97
N GLY A 93 8.44 -11.40 -4.73
CA GLY A 93 9.70 -10.69 -4.64
C GLY A 93 9.69 -9.86 -3.36
N THR A 94 10.00 -10.51 -2.25
CA THR A 94 10.30 -9.88 -0.96
C THR A 94 11.14 -8.62 -1.14
N SER A 95 10.62 -7.46 -0.69
CA SER A 95 11.41 -6.40 -0.06
C SER A 95 10.57 -5.31 0.59
N ALA A 96 10.08 -5.65 1.78
CA ALA A 96 9.99 -4.67 2.85
C ALA A 96 11.15 -4.99 3.80
N VAL A 97 12.29 -4.32 3.59
CA VAL A 97 13.39 -4.02 4.52
C VAL A 97 14.62 -3.75 3.64
N GLY A 98 15.08 -2.50 3.64
CA GLY A 98 16.42 -2.05 3.23
C GLY A 98 17.07 -2.70 2.00
N ASN A 99 17.17 -1.94 0.91
CA ASN A 99 18.18 -2.13 -0.15
C ASN A 99 18.00 -3.34 -1.09
N THR A 100 16.93 -3.34 -1.88
CA THR A 100 16.87 -4.17 -3.08
C THR A 100 16.77 -3.32 -4.33
N GLN A 101 17.86 -3.39 -5.12
CA GLN A 101 17.80 -3.30 -6.57
C GLN A 101 16.52 -3.98 -7.04
N THR A 102 15.57 -3.20 -7.56
CA THR A 102 14.41 -3.71 -8.28
C THR A 102 14.95 -4.53 -9.44
N ILE A 103 14.99 -5.85 -9.29
CA ILE A 103 15.18 -6.74 -10.43
C ILE A 103 13.86 -6.67 -11.20
N ASN A 104 13.78 -5.68 -12.08
CA ASN A 104 12.72 -5.52 -13.06
C ASN A 104 12.86 -6.66 -14.08
N ASN A 105 12.47 -7.87 -13.70
CA ASN A 105 12.22 -8.93 -14.67
C ASN A 105 10.91 -8.58 -15.36
N ASN A 106 10.94 -7.63 -16.30
CA ASN A 106 9.78 -7.27 -17.08
C ASN A 106 9.43 -8.43 -18.01
N PRO A 107 8.39 -9.23 -17.73
CA PRO A 107 8.09 -10.41 -18.53
C PRO A 107 7.68 -10.04 -19.95
N LEU A 108 7.20 -8.81 -20.19
CA LEU A 108 6.90 -8.28 -21.52
C LEU A 108 8.13 -8.27 -22.42
N GLU A 109 9.30 -7.91 -21.90
CA GLU A 109 10.51 -7.80 -22.71
C GLU A 109 10.97 -9.18 -23.20
N LYS A 110 10.89 -10.20 -22.34
CA LYS A 110 11.16 -11.60 -22.71
C LYS A 110 10.13 -12.16 -23.70
N ILE A 111 8.87 -11.75 -23.57
CA ILE A 111 7.81 -12.14 -24.50
C ILE A 111 8.05 -11.52 -25.88
N VAL A 112 8.40 -10.23 -25.94
CA VAL A 112 8.73 -9.54 -27.18
C VAL A 112 9.94 -10.19 -27.85
N GLU A 113 11.02 -10.44 -27.10
CA GLU A 113 12.22 -11.12 -27.62
C GLU A 113 11.91 -12.52 -28.19
N PHE A 114 11.04 -13.29 -27.52
CA PHE A 114 10.58 -14.58 -28.02
C PHE A 114 9.83 -14.47 -29.35
N TYR A 115 8.94 -13.48 -29.48
CA TYR A 115 8.18 -13.24 -30.71
C TYR A 115 9.09 -12.79 -31.86
N GLU A 116 10.04 -11.91 -31.59
CA GLU A 116 11.03 -11.47 -32.59
C GLU A 116 11.84 -12.65 -33.11
N LYS A 117 12.33 -13.52 -32.22
CA LYS A 117 13.08 -14.73 -32.60
C LYS A 117 12.27 -15.72 -33.41
N GLN A 118 10.97 -15.87 -33.11
CA GLN A 118 10.07 -16.71 -33.91
C GLN A 118 9.84 -16.11 -35.30
N LEU A 119 9.68 -14.80 -35.40
CA LEU A 119 9.51 -14.09 -36.65
C LEU A 119 10.75 -14.20 -37.55
N GLU A 120 11.95 -14.13 -36.96
CA GLU A 120 13.23 -14.34 -37.65
C GLU A 120 13.29 -15.72 -38.32
N LYS A 121 13.00 -16.78 -37.55
CA LYS A 121 13.00 -18.17 -38.06
C LYS A 121 12.01 -18.39 -39.19
N GLU A 122 10.82 -17.80 -39.09
CA GLU A 122 9.82 -17.87 -40.17
C GLU A 122 10.31 -17.20 -41.45
N LYS A 123 10.98 -16.05 -41.34
CA LYS A 123 11.59 -15.35 -42.49
C LYS A 123 12.73 -16.16 -43.13
N GLU A 124 13.62 -16.72 -42.32
CA GLU A 124 14.73 -17.56 -42.81
C GLU A 124 14.21 -18.81 -43.54
N LYS A 125 13.15 -19.43 -43.00
CA LYS A 125 12.50 -20.58 -43.64
C LYS A 125 11.82 -20.20 -44.96
N PHE A 126 11.19 -19.03 -45.02
CA PHE A 126 10.57 -18.54 -46.25
C PHE A 126 11.62 -18.24 -47.34
N GLU A 127 12.73 -17.60 -46.98
CA GLU A 127 13.81 -17.29 -47.91
C GLU A 127 14.53 -18.54 -48.43
N SER A 128 14.74 -19.56 -47.58
CA SER A 128 15.31 -20.83 -48.03
C SER A 128 14.38 -21.57 -49.00
N LEU A 129 13.07 -21.62 -48.73
CA LEU A 129 12.08 -22.21 -49.62
C LEU A 129 11.94 -21.46 -50.95
N LYS A 130 12.18 -20.14 -50.96
CA LYS A 130 12.18 -19.34 -52.19
C LYS A 130 13.38 -19.67 -53.08
N LYS A 131 14.57 -19.83 -52.49
CA LYS A 131 15.80 -20.22 -53.19
C LYS A 131 15.78 -21.66 -53.71
N GLU A 132 15.01 -22.54 -53.09
CA GLU A 132 14.84 -23.94 -53.54
C GLU A 132 13.85 -24.06 -54.72
N LYS A 133 13.05 -23.02 -54.98
CA LYS A 133 12.10 -22.95 -56.09
C LYS A 133 12.62 -22.20 -57.33
N GLU A 134 13.79 -21.58 -57.26
CA GLU A 134 14.53 -20.99 -58.39
C GLU A 134 15.58 -21.98 -58.92
#